data_AF-A0A093EKC6-F1
#
_entry.id   AF-A0A093EKC6-F1
#
_cell.length_a   1.000
_cell.length_b   1.000
_cell.length_c   1.000
_cell.angle_alpha   90.00
_cell.angle_beta   90.00
_cell.angle_gamma   90.00
#
_symmetry.space_group_name_H-M   'P 1'
#
loop_
_entity.id
_entity.type
_entity.pdbx_description
1 polymer ?
#
loop_
_entity_poly.entity_id
_entity_poly.type
_entity_poly.pdbx_seq_one_letter_code
_entity_poly.pdbx_strand_id
1 'polypeptide(L)'
;YGRFLPPKDGDDEGQNTSSWKVFESSEESGHLILTIVVSGHFFISQGRTVLEGFSLIDSHKWLKIVRKADCLLLCAQSKNECRMFRIQFGGESKEQMLEHCCSCVQKLAEYLPVQATDEQSQQLYHSLGQLASGENQDASVLYTVNEPLPDSCFGERRSVAQLAQSVLKKKSELPLVYRHSVWRAQELGPFIRLCLMDQNFPAFVEEVEKELKKLTEG
;
A
#
# COMPACT_ATOMS: atom_id res chain seq x y z
N TYR A 1 10.11 8.45 -4.40
CA TYR A 1 8.79 7.76 -4.42
C TYR A 1 7.77 8.68 -5.08
N GLY A 2 6.85 8.17 -5.88
CA GLY A 2 5.81 9.00 -6.52
C GLY A 2 4.46 8.31 -6.50
N ARG A 3 3.42 9.02 -6.08
CA ARG A 3 2.03 8.53 -6.10
C ARG A 3 1.30 9.11 -7.30
N PHE A 4 0.60 8.28 -8.05
CA PHE A 4 -0.24 8.74 -9.14
C PHE A 4 -1.50 9.42 -8.57
N LEU A 5 -1.85 10.57 -9.11
CA LEU A 5 -3.09 11.27 -8.82
C LEU A 5 -3.99 11.12 -10.06
N PRO A 6 -5.13 10.40 -9.96
CA PRO A 6 -6.09 10.39 -11.04
C PRO A 6 -6.65 11.81 -11.25
N PRO A 7 -7.08 12.14 -12.47
CA PRO A 7 -7.74 13.41 -12.73
C PRO A 7 -9.02 13.53 -11.88
N LYS A 8 -9.35 14.76 -11.47
CA LYS A 8 -10.56 15.03 -10.70
C LYS A 8 -11.72 15.27 -11.67
N ASP A 9 -12.87 14.67 -11.38
CA ASP A 9 -14.10 14.98 -12.10
C ASP A 9 -14.44 16.46 -11.88
N GLY A 10 -14.37 17.26 -12.96
CA GLY A 10 -14.65 18.70 -12.95
C GLY A 10 -13.57 19.59 -13.57
N ASP A 11 -12.43 19.05 -14.00
CA ASP A 11 -11.48 19.81 -14.82
C ASP A 11 -12.03 19.90 -16.26
N ASP A 12 -12.52 21.09 -16.63
CA ASP A 12 -13.08 21.45 -17.94
C ASP A 12 -12.23 20.95 -19.14
N GLU A 13 -12.93 20.67 -20.24
CA GLU A 13 -12.52 20.05 -21.52
C GLU A 13 -11.23 20.56 -22.19
N GLY A 14 -10.06 20.42 -21.56
CA GLY A 14 -8.81 20.82 -22.23
C GLY A 14 -7.50 20.36 -21.62
N GLN A 15 -7.44 19.98 -20.34
CA GLN A 15 -6.18 19.61 -19.69
C GLN A 15 -6.37 18.51 -18.65
N ASN A 16 -6.74 17.33 -19.13
CA ASN A 16 -6.80 16.10 -18.35
C ASN A 16 -5.37 15.61 -18.01
N THR A 17 -4.65 16.35 -17.17
CA THR A 17 -3.24 16.05 -16.83
C THR A 17 -3.19 15.17 -15.59
N SER A 18 -3.26 13.86 -15.81
CA SER A 18 -2.85 12.91 -14.78
C SER A 18 -1.46 13.29 -14.25
N SER A 19 -1.33 13.45 -12.93
CA SER A 19 -0.14 14.04 -12.31
C SER A 19 0.45 13.13 -11.25
N TRP A 20 1.75 13.27 -11.00
CA TRP A 20 2.46 12.49 -9.98
C TRP A 20 2.77 13.38 -8.79
N LYS A 21 2.31 12.97 -7.60
CA LYS A 21 2.81 13.54 -6.34
C LYS A 21 4.13 12.88 -5.98
N VAL A 22 5.23 13.60 -6.19
CA VAL A 22 6.59 13.10 -5.97
C VAL A 22 7.07 13.46 -4.57
N PHE A 23 7.77 12.51 -3.95
CA PHE A 23 8.47 12.65 -2.69
C PHE A 23 9.92 12.22 -2.92
N GLU A 24 10.84 13.07 -2.46
CA GLU A 24 12.28 12.88 -2.59
C GLU A 24 12.91 12.80 -1.20
N SER A 25 14.01 12.08 -1.11
CA SER A 25 14.81 12.02 0.12
C SER A 25 15.67 13.28 0.20
N SER A 26 15.60 14.01 1.30
CA SER A 26 16.50 15.14 1.58
C SER A 26 16.82 15.22 3.07
N GLU A 27 17.82 16.01 3.44
CA GLU A 27 18.16 16.25 4.85
C GLU A 27 16.98 16.89 5.62
N GLU A 28 16.22 17.77 4.99
CA GLU A 28 15.06 18.44 5.59
C GLU A 28 13.83 17.54 5.71
N SER A 29 13.54 16.74 4.68
CA SER A 29 12.32 15.92 4.61
C SER A 29 12.51 14.51 5.17
N GLY A 30 13.76 14.09 5.39
CA GLY A 30 14.13 12.75 5.78
C GLY A 30 14.24 11.79 4.60
N HIS A 31 14.94 10.67 4.84
CA HIS A 31 15.14 9.64 3.83
C HIS A 31 13.90 8.76 3.66
N LEU A 32 13.60 8.42 2.40
CA LEU A 32 12.62 7.41 2.04
C LEU A 32 13.19 6.01 2.24
N ILE A 33 12.48 5.18 3.00
CA ILE A 33 12.88 3.82 3.33
C ILE A 33 11.77 2.87 2.91
N LEU A 34 12.13 1.87 2.10
CA LEU A 34 11.28 0.72 1.77
C LEU A 34 11.65 -0.43 2.70
N THR A 35 10.68 -0.95 3.43
CA THR A 35 10.86 -2.05 4.38
C THR A 35 9.95 -3.21 4.03
N ILE A 36 10.51 -4.41 3.91
CA ILE A 36 9.78 -5.67 3.85
C ILE A 36 10.10 -6.46 5.10
N VAL A 37 9.11 -6.67 5.95
CA VAL A 37 9.26 -7.42 7.21
C VAL A 37 9.07 -8.91 6.93
N VAL A 38 9.74 -9.78 7.70
CA VAL A 38 9.66 -11.26 7.57
C VAL A 38 8.22 -11.77 7.59
N SER A 39 7.31 -11.09 8.30
CA SER A 39 5.87 -11.37 8.30
C SER A 39 5.15 -11.08 6.96
N GLY A 40 5.87 -10.67 5.92
CA GLY A 40 5.31 -10.31 4.61
C GLY A 40 4.67 -8.94 4.55
N HIS A 41 4.98 -8.03 5.46
CA HIS A 41 4.45 -6.67 5.42
C HIS A 41 5.39 -5.73 4.66
N PHE A 42 4.83 -4.97 3.73
CA PHE A 42 5.52 -3.99 2.91
C PHE A 42 5.21 -2.57 3.39
N PHE A 43 6.23 -1.75 3.54
CA PHE A 43 6.12 -0.35 3.92
C PHE A 43 6.99 0.56 3.07
N ILE A 44 6.50 1.76 2.80
CA ILE A 44 7.32 2.91 2.41
C ILE A 44 7.13 3.97 3.48
N SER A 45 8.23 4.45 4.05
CA SER A 45 8.20 5.48 5.08
C SER A 45 9.16 6.62 4.75
N GLN A 46 8.86 7.80 5.29
CA GLN A 46 9.74 8.96 5.28
C GLN A 46 9.78 9.55 6.68
N GLY A 47 10.94 9.45 7.35
CA GLY A 47 11.06 9.77 8.77
C GLY A 47 10.08 8.96 9.61
N ARG A 48 9.20 9.64 10.36
CA ARG A 48 8.15 9.01 11.20
C ARG A 48 6.81 8.79 10.49
N THR A 49 6.74 9.07 9.19
CA THR A 49 5.50 9.00 8.40
C THR A 49 5.50 7.77 7.50
N VAL A 50 4.48 6.93 7.62
CA VAL A 50 4.25 5.84 6.66
C VAL A 50 3.49 6.39 5.45
N LEU A 51 4.07 6.22 4.26
CA LEU A 51 3.49 6.65 2.99
C LEU A 51 2.65 5.53 2.37
N GLU A 52 3.14 4.29 2.41
CA GLU A 52 2.44 3.08 1.98
C GLU A 52 2.64 1.97 3.02
N GLY A 53 1.62 1.15 3.23
CA GLY A 53 1.68 0.04 4.17
C GLY A 53 0.60 -1.00 3.85
N PHE A 54 1.00 -2.22 3.52
CA PHE A 54 0.08 -3.33 3.23
C PHE A 54 0.76 -4.69 3.37
N SER A 55 -0.04 -5.75 3.46
CA SER A 55 0.44 -7.14 3.46
C SER A 55 0.68 -7.63 2.03
N LEU A 56 1.80 -8.32 1.81
CA LEU A 56 2.11 -9.01 0.56
C LEU A 56 1.46 -10.40 0.49
N ILE A 57 0.96 -10.93 1.62
CA ILE A 57 0.31 -12.24 1.68
C ILE A 57 -0.95 -12.23 0.80
N ASP A 58 -1.04 -13.20 -0.11
CA ASP A 58 -2.13 -13.32 -1.10
C ASP A 58 -2.33 -12.07 -1.98
N SER A 59 -1.32 -11.20 -2.09
CA SER A 59 -1.44 -9.93 -2.80
C SER A 59 -1.52 -10.06 -4.32
N HIS A 60 -1.11 -11.21 -4.89
CA HIS A 60 -1.15 -11.47 -6.33
C HIS A 60 -2.53 -11.29 -6.99
N LYS A 61 -3.62 -11.29 -6.20
CA LYS A 61 -4.99 -11.09 -6.69
C LYS A 61 -5.33 -9.62 -6.96
N TRP A 62 -4.64 -8.70 -6.31
CA TRP A 62 -4.97 -7.28 -6.32
C TRP A 62 -3.75 -6.38 -6.54
N LEU A 63 -2.52 -6.88 -6.42
CA LEU A 63 -1.29 -6.13 -6.59
C LEU A 63 -0.50 -6.66 -7.79
N LYS A 64 -0.12 -5.75 -8.68
CA LYS A 64 0.81 -6.02 -9.78
C LYS A 64 2.05 -5.16 -9.60
N ILE A 65 3.22 -5.77 -9.76
CA ILE A 65 4.52 -5.08 -9.65
C ILE A 65 5.27 -5.26 -10.97
N VAL A 66 5.70 -4.14 -11.55
CA VAL A 66 6.50 -4.09 -12.77
C VAL A 66 7.83 -3.41 -12.46
N ARG A 67 8.93 -4.04 -12.87
CA ARG A 67 10.28 -3.49 -12.75
C ARG A 67 10.73 -2.91 -14.09
N LYS A 68 11.28 -1.69 -14.05
CA LYS A 68 11.99 -1.07 -15.17
C LYS A 68 13.30 -0.47 -14.66
N ALA A 69 14.43 -1.05 -15.05
CA ALA A 69 15.76 -0.66 -14.58
C ALA A 69 15.86 -0.63 -13.03
N ASP A 70 16.19 0.53 -12.47
CA ASP A 70 16.30 0.89 -11.04
C ASP A 70 14.96 1.36 -10.44
N CYS A 71 13.84 1.14 -11.14
CA CYS A 71 12.52 1.55 -10.70
C CYS A 71 11.53 0.37 -10.57
N LEU A 72 10.60 0.50 -9.63
CA LEU A 72 9.42 -0.34 -9.50
C LEU A 72 8.16 0.50 -9.66
N LEU A 73 7.20 -0.01 -10.44
CA LEU A 73 5.83 0.47 -10.49
C LEU A 73 4.93 -0.57 -9.81
N LEU A 74 4.13 -0.11 -8.84
CA LEU A 74 3.17 -0.92 -8.13
C LEU A 74 1.76 -0.42 -8.45
N CYS A 75 0.91 -1.34 -8.89
CA CYS A 75 -0.49 -1.09 -9.21
C CYS A 75 -1.36 -1.97 -8.32
N ALA A 76 -2.02 -1.36 -7.35
CA ALA A 76 -3.02 -1.99 -6.51
C ALA A 76 -4.41 -1.75 -7.11
N GLN A 77 -5.08 -2.82 -7.51
CA GLN A 77 -6.41 -2.84 -8.11
C GLN A 77 -7.44 -3.30 -7.07
N SER A 78 -8.46 -2.47 -6.84
CA SER A 78 -9.69 -2.81 -6.13
C SER A 78 -10.88 -2.66 -7.10
N LYS A 79 -12.06 -3.18 -6.72
CA LYS A 79 -13.23 -3.27 -7.61
C LYS A 79 -13.59 -1.96 -8.34
N ASN A 80 -13.37 -0.81 -7.68
CA ASN A 80 -13.72 0.51 -8.23
C ASN A 80 -12.54 1.51 -8.21
N GLU A 81 -11.35 1.10 -7.78
CA GLU A 81 -10.24 2.04 -7.55
C GLU A 81 -8.89 1.40 -7.94
N CYS A 82 -8.06 2.17 -8.64
CA CYS A 82 -6.69 1.80 -8.96
C CYS A 82 -5.73 2.77 -8.27
N ARG A 83 -4.92 2.25 -7.35
CA ARG A 83 -3.82 2.99 -6.72
C ARG A 83 -2.52 2.62 -7.42
N MET A 84 -1.88 3.61 -8.03
CA MET A 84 -0.57 3.44 -8.65
C MET A 84 0.49 4.28 -7.94
N PHE A 85 1.65 3.69 -7.70
CA PHE A 85 2.82 4.42 -7.21
C PHE A 85 4.11 3.81 -7.74
N ARG A 86 5.13 4.66 -7.86
CA ARG A 86 6.45 4.29 -8.34
C ARG A 86 7.53 4.55 -7.30
N ILE A 87 8.55 3.73 -7.34
CA ILE A 87 9.72 3.77 -6.48
C ILE A 87 10.94 3.80 -7.38
N GLN A 88 11.87 4.69 -7.10
CA GLN A 88 13.20 4.72 -7.70
C GLN A 88 14.21 4.51 -6.58
N PHE A 89 15.11 3.55 -6.76
CA PHE A 89 16.11 3.22 -5.75
C PHE A 89 17.27 4.22 -5.82
N GLY A 90 17.71 4.71 -4.66
CA GLY A 90 18.89 5.57 -4.56
C GLY A 90 20.19 4.76 -4.49
N GLY A 91 21.31 5.41 -4.82
CA GLY A 91 22.66 4.85 -4.78
C GLY A 91 23.68 5.86 -5.29
N GLU A 92 24.95 5.63 -4.99
CA GLU A 92 26.10 6.46 -5.42
C GLU A 92 26.44 6.25 -6.90
N SER A 93 26.05 5.10 -7.46
CA SER A 93 26.20 4.78 -8.89
C SER A 93 24.95 4.08 -9.44
N LYS A 94 24.84 4.05 -10.78
CA LYS A 94 23.74 3.34 -11.46
C LYS A 94 23.73 1.85 -11.15
N GLU A 95 24.92 1.25 -11.02
CA GLU A 95 25.10 -0.15 -10.68
C GLU A 95 24.56 -0.44 -9.28
N GLN A 96 24.87 0.41 -8.31
CA GLN A 96 24.37 0.28 -6.95
C GLN A 96 22.84 0.46 -6.87
N MET A 97 22.30 1.45 -7.58
CA MET A 97 20.84 1.66 -7.69
C MET A 97 20.15 0.41 -8.27
N LEU A 98 20.75 -0.20 -9.29
CA LEU A 98 20.25 -1.42 -9.92
C LEU A 98 20.35 -2.62 -8.97
N GLU A 99 21.43 -2.74 -8.22
CA GLU A 99 21.64 -3.79 -7.21
C GLU A 99 20.59 -3.70 -6.10
N HIS A 100 20.37 -2.51 -5.54
CA HIS A 100 19.31 -2.27 -4.55
C HIS A 100 17.93 -2.68 -5.08
N CYS A 101 17.62 -2.29 -6.32
CA CYS A 101 16.38 -2.68 -6.99
C CYS A 101 16.29 -4.20 -7.17
N CYS A 102 17.35 -4.86 -7.67
CA CYS A 102 17.43 -6.31 -7.83
C CYS A 102 17.19 -7.05 -6.51
N SER A 103 17.86 -6.63 -5.44
CA SER A 103 17.72 -7.23 -4.11
C SER A 103 16.29 -7.11 -3.58
N CYS A 104 15.66 -5.94 -3.75
CA CYS A 104 14.26 -5.74 -3.40
C CYS A 104 13.32 -6.64 -4.21
N VAL A 105 13.54 -6.77 -5.52
CA VAL A 105 12.76 -7.64 -6.40
C VAL A 105 12.88 -9.10 -6.00
N GLN A 106 14.07 -9.57 -5.65
CA GLN A 106 14.28 -10.93 -5.14
C GLN A 106 13.45 -11.17 -3.87
N LYS A 107 13.38 -10.19 -2.96
CA LYS A 107 12.54 -10.27 -1.75
C LYS A 107 11.04 -10.22 -2.04
N LEU A 108 10.60 -9.40 -2.98
CA LEU A 108 9.19 -9.34 -3.39
C LEU A 108 8.75 -10.64 -4.08
N ALA A 109 9.64 -11.27 -4.85
CA ALA A 109 9.39 -12.53 -5.54
C ALA A 109 9.08 -13.71 -4.61
N GLU A 110 9.42 -13.62 -3.32
CA GLU A 110 9.01 -14.59 -2.31
C GLU A 110 7.48 -14.58 -2.05
N TYR A 111 6.78 -13.50 -2.42
CA TYR A 111 5.34 -13.31 -2.15
C TYR A 111 4.46 -13.22 -3.40
N LEU A 112 4.94 -12.55 -4.46
CA LEU A 112 4.21 -12.34 -5.71
C LEU A 112 5.16 -12.16 -6.90
N PRO A 113 4.76 -12.53 -8.12
CA PRO A 113 5.60 -12.36 -9.30
C PRO A 113 5.83 -10.87 -9.60
N VAL A 114 7.10 -10.49 -9.78
CA VAL A 114 7.48 -9.18 -10.28
C VAL A 114 7.77 -9.29 -11.77
N GLN A 115 7.02 -8.54 -12.59
CA GLN A 115 7.20 -8.57 -14.03
C GLN A 115 8.43 -7.74 -14.42
N ALA A 116 9.42 -8.38 -15.05
CA ALA A 116 10.54 -7.68 -15.66
C ALA A 116 10.11 -7.14 -17.02
N THR A 117 10.46 -5.89 -17.32
CA THR A 117 10.10 -5.28 -18.60
C THR A 117 11.00 -5.77 -19.72
N ASP A 118 10.51 -6.73 -20.51
CA ASP A 118 10.77 -6.82 -21.94
C ASP A 118 9.44 -6.55 -22.67
N GLU A 119 9.35 -5.41 -23.37
CA GLU A 119 8.29 -4.91 -24.29
C GLU A 119 6.81 -4.84 -23.80
N GLN A 120 6.38 -5.63 -22.81
CA GLN A 120 4.97 -5.74 -22.36
C GLN A 120 4.51 -4.58 -21.45
N SER A 121 5.42 -3.76 -20.92
CA SER A 121 5.06 -2.68 -20.00
C SER A 121 4.23 -1.58 -20.65
N GLN A 122 4.43 -1.29 -21.94
CA GLN A 122 3.72 -0.21 -22.63
C GLN A 122 2.21 -0.48 -22.72
N GLN A 123 1.83 -1.75 -22.87
CA GLN A 123 0.43 -2.16 -22.86
C GLN A 123 -0.21 -1.98 -21.49
N LEU A 124 0.50 -2.24 -20.38
CA LEU A 124 -0.03 -1.99 -19.04
C LEU A 124 -0.23 -0.50 -18.76
N TYR A 125 0.70 0.38 -19.15
CA TYR A 125 0.51 1.83 -19.03
C TYR A 125 -0.70 2.32 -19.85
N HIS A 126 -0.93 1.77 -21.05
CA HIS A 126 -2.09 2.10 -21.88
C HIS A 126 -3.41 1.50 -21.35
N SER A 127 -3.43 0.23 -20.94
CA SER A 127 -4.64 -0.45 -20.44
C SER A 127 -5.08 0.08 -19.07
N LEU A 128 -4.15 0.48 -18.20
CA LEU A 128 -4.49 1.12 -16.92
C LEU A 128 -4.94 2.57 -17.10
N GLY A 129 -4.43 3.29 -18.11
CA GLY A 129 -4.95 4.61 -18.51
C GLY A 129 -6.36 4.54 -19.07
N GLN A 130 -6.69 3.48 -19.83
CA GLN A 130 -8.04 3.25 -20.37
C GLN A 130 -9.06 2.85 -19.29
N LEU A 131 -8.67 2.13 -18.24
CA LEU A 131 -9.56 1.85 -17.09
C LEU A 131 -9.95 3.10 -16.29
N ALA A 132 -9.18 4.19 -16.41
CA ALA A 132 -9.49 5.48 -15.78
C ALA A 132 -10.28 6.44 -16.69
N SER A 133 -10.41 6.11 -17.98
CA SER A 133 -11.20 6.85 -18.96
C SER A 133 -12.33 5.94 -19.42
N GLY A 134 -13.46 5.97 -18.72
CA GLY A 134 -14.60 5.11 -19.00
C GLY A 134 -15.10 5.25 -20.44
N GLU A 135 -14.76 4.28 -21.28
CA GLU A 135 -15.53 3.98 -22.49
C GLU A 135 -16.10 2.58 -22.35
N ASN A 136 -17.42 2.54 -22.12
CA ASN A 136 -18.24 1.35 -22.10
C ASN A 136 -18.04 0.53 -23.37
N GLN A 137 -17.82 -0.77 -23.21
CA GLN A 137 -18.72 -1.77 -23.78
C GLN A 137 -18.53 -3.15 -23.12
N ASP A 138 -19.68 -3.71 -22.75
CA ASP A 138 -19.94 -5.10 -22.33
C ASP A 138 -19.47 -5.56 -20.95
N ALA A 139 -20.34 -5.38 -19.95
CA ALA A 139 -20.75 -6.48 -19.07
C ALA A 139 -22.13 -6.20 -18.44
N SER A 140 -23.11 -6.94 -18.93
CA SER A 140 -24.43 -7.09 -18.33
C SER A 140 -24.36 -7.78 -16.95
N VAL A 141 -25.35 -7.47 -16.10
CA VAL A 141 -25.85 -8.22 -14.94
C VAL A 141 -25.44 -7.72 -13.52
N LEU A 142 -26.34 -6.88 -12.98
CA LEU A 142 -26.89 -6.81 -11.60
C LEU A 142 -25.94 -6.68 -10.39
N TYR A 143 -26.02 -5.59 -9.63
CA TYR A 143 -27.03 -5.37 -8.55
C TYR A 143 -26.89 -3.97 -7.95
N THR A 144 -28.02 -3.29 -7.83
CA THR A 144 -28.23 -2.00 -7.18
C THR A 144 -28.20 -2.15 -5.66
N VAL A 145 -27.35 -1.41 -4.95
CA VAL A 145 -27.66 -0.84 -3.63
C VAL A 145 -27.05 0.56 -3.58
N ASN A 146 -27.93 1.56 -3.57
CA ASN A 146 -27.61 2.95 -3.27
C ASN A 146 -27.23 3.08 -1.79
N GLU A 147 -25.99 3.49 -1.52
CA GLU A 147 -25.64 4.21 -0.30
C GLU A 147 -24.46 5.14 -0.64
N PRO A 148 -24.51 6.46 -0.37
CA PRO A 148 -23.39 7.33 -0.64
C PRO A 148 -22.32 7.09 0.42
N LEU A 149 -21.30 6.28 0.09
CA LEU A 149 -20.14 6.11 0.95
C LEU A 149 -19.21 7.33 0.83
N PRO A 150 -18.69 7.86 1.96
CA PRO A 150 -17.78 8.99 1.94
C PRO A 150 -16.47 8.62 1.26
N ASP A 151 -16.04 9.53 0.38
CA ASP A 151 -14.73 9.58 -0.25
C ASP A 151 -13.59 9.27 0.72
N SER A 152 -12.55 8.59 0.21
CA SER A 152 -11.27 8.30 0.87
C SER A 152 -11.18 6.95 1.60
N CYS A 153 -11.34 5.86 0.84
CA CYS A 153 -10.96 4.51 1.29
C CYS A 153 -9.45 4.26 1.28
N PHE A 154 -8.66 5.09 0.60
CA PHE A 154 -7.23 4.90 0.42
C PHE A 154 -6.42 6.04 1.03
N GLY A 155 -6.14 5.89 2.33
CA GLY A 155 -4.95 6.45 2.98
C GLY A 155 -4.77 7.96 2.80
N GLU A 156 -5.62 8.73 3.46
CA GLU A 156 -5.18 10.00 4.02
C GLU A 156 -3.88 9.74 4.82
N ARG A 157 -2.85 10.59 4.64
CA ARG A 157 -1.58 10.46 5.37
C ARG A 157 -1.90 10.43 6.86
N ARG A 158 -1.70 9.28 7.52
CA ARG A 158 -1.82 9.17 8.97
C ARG A 158 -0.46 8.91 9.56
N SER A 159 -0.06 9.72 10.54
CA SER A 159 1.16 9.48 11.30
C SER A 159 1.03 8.20 12.11
N VAL A 160 2.17 7.61 12.51
CA VAL A 160 2.19 6.45 13.41
C VAL A 160 1.43 6.76 14.71
N ALA A 161 1.52 8.00 15.21
CA ALA A 161 0.76 8.46 16.37
C ALA A 161 -0.76 8.42 16.14
N GLN A 162 -1.24 8.88 14.97
CA GLN A 162 -2.67 8.85 14.62
C GLN A 162 -3.19 7.41 14.46
N LEU A 163 -2.37 6.50 13.93
CA LEU A 163 -2.71 5.08 13.85
C LEU A 163 -2.77 4.43 15.24
N ALA A 164 -1.77 4.67 16.09
CA ALA A 164 -1.74 4.19 17.48
C ALA A 164 -2.94 4.71 18.28
N GLN A 165 -3.27 6.00 18.16
CA GLN A 165 -4.48 6.58 18.78
C GLN A 165 -5.77 5.90 18.29
N SER A 166 -5.83 5.50 17.03
CA SER A 166 -7.00 4.83 16.46
C SER A 166 -7.17 3.40 16.98
N VAL A 167 -6.07 2.68 17.24
CA VAL A 167 -6.10 1.34 17.86
C VAL A 167 -6.53 1.40 19.32
N LEU A 168 -6.09 2.42 20.06
CA LEU A 168 -6.44 2.61 21.48
C LEU A 168 -7.89 3.08 21.68
N LYS A 169 -8.52 3.71 20.68
CA LYS A 169 -9.92 4.15 20.76
C LYS A 169 -10.89 2.99 20.46
N LYS A 170 -11.76 2.67 21.43
CA LYS A 170 -12.80 1.61 21.36
C LYS A 170 -13.78 1.72 20.17
N LYS A 171 -13.88 2.88 19.50
CA LYS A 171 -14.67 3.08 18.28
C LYS A 171 -13.79 3.76 17.24
N SER A 172 -13.34 3.01 16.25
CA SER A 172 -12.39 3.45 15.25
C SER A 172 -13.09 3.84 13.94
N GLU A 173 -13.01 5.13 13.58
CA GLU A 173 -13.23 5.66 12.22
C GLU A 173 -11.98 5.41 11.36
N LEU A 174 -11.51 4.16 11.37
CA LEU A 174 -10.47 3.73 10.45
C LEU A 174 -11.09 3.47 9.07
N PRO A 175 -10.45 3.92 7.97
CA PRO A 175 -10.88 3.63 6.62
C PRO A 175 -11.10 2.14 6.40
N LEU A 176 -12.00 1.79 5.49
CA LEU A 176 -12.42 0.40 5.24
C LEU A 176 -11.27 -0.58 5.05
N VAL A 177 -10.14 -0.15 4.46
CA VAL A 177 -8.94 -0.99 4.27
C VAL A 177 -8.40 -1.58 5.58
N TYR A 178 -8.44 -0.83 6.69
CA TYR A 178 -7.99 -1.32 8.01
C TYR A 178 -9.00 -2.24 8.70
N ARG A 179 -10.23 -2.34 8.18
CA ARG A 179 -11.29 -3.22 8.72
C ARG A 179 -11.27 -4.62 8.11
N HIS A 180 -10.47 -4.84 7.07
CA HIS A 180 -10.34 -6.15 6.45
C HIS A 180 -9.30 -6.98 7.22
N SER A 181 -9.79 -7.98 7.97
CA SER A 181 -8.92 -9.02 8.53
C SER A 181 -8.36 -9.87 7.40
N VAL A 182 -7.04 -9.95 7.30
CA VAL A 182 -6.35 -10.88 6.40
C VAL A 182 -6.60 -12.33 6.84
N TRP A 183 -6.82 -12.55 8.13
CA TRP A 183 -7.11 -13.86 8.70
C TRP A 183 -8.56 -14.25 8.42
N ARG A 184 -8.77 -15.44 7.85
CA ARG A 184 -10.12 -16.02 7.80
C ARG A 184 -10.56 -16.35 9.22
N ALA A 185 -11.84 -16.17 9.53
CA ALA A 185 -12.39 -16.46 10.86
C ALA A 185 -12.06 -17.88 11.38
N GLN A 186 -11.82 -18.83 10.46
CA GLN A 186 -11.45 -20.22 10.73
C GLN A 186 -10.00 -20.37 11.25
N GLU A 187 -9.09 -19.46 10.89
CA GLU A 187 -7.66 -19.49 11.26
C GLU A 187 -7.39 -18.70 12.56
N LEU A 188 -8.26 -17.74 12.88
CA LEU A 188 -8.14 -16.93 14.08
C LEU A 188 -8.34 -17.75 15.36
N GLY A 189 -9.29 -18.70 15.36
CA GLY A 189 -9.60 -19.53 16.52
C GLY A 189 -8.40 -20.31 17.09
N PRO A 190 -7.69 -21.11 16.26
CA PRO A 190 -6.48 -21.81 16.67
C PRO A 190 -5.37 -20.88 17.17
N PHE A 191 -5.18 -19.72 16.54
CA PHE A 191 -4.18 -18.74 16.95
C PHE A 191 -4.49 -18.16 18.34
N ILE A 192 -5.74 -17.75 18.60
CA ILE A 192 -6.16 -17.25 19.92
C ILE A 192 -5.96 -18.32 21.00
N ARG A 193 -6.26 -19.59 20.71
CA ARG A 193 -6.00 -20.69 21.67
C ARG A 193 -4.51 -20.81 22.00
N LEU A 194 -3.63 -20.69 21.01
CA LEU A 194 -2.19 -20.70 21.24
C LEU A 194 -1.76 -19.53 22.15
N CYS A 195 -2.24 -18.32 21.87
CA CYS A 195 -1.98 -17.15 22.72
C CYS A 195 -2.46 -17.36 24.16
N LEU A 196 -3.64 -17.93 24.36
CA LEU A 196 -4.19 -18.19 25.71
C LEU A 196 -3.47 -19.32 26.46
N MET A 197 -2.80 -20.23 25.75
CA MET A 197 -1.98 -21.28 26.35
C MET A 197 -0.58 -20.78 26.74
N ASP A 198 -0.13 -19.65 26.20
CA ASP A 198 1.10 -19.01 26.60
C ASP A 198 0.88 -18.15 27.85
N GLN A 199 1.55 -18.54 28.93
CA GLN A 199 1.49 -17.89 30.24
C GLN A 199 2.00 -16.45 30.21
N ASN A 200 2.88 -16.12 29.25
CA ASN A 200 3.46 -14.79 29.10
C ASN A 200 2.60 -13.86 28.23
N PHE A 201 1.61 -14.39 27.53
CA PHE A 201 0.79 -13.60 26.61
C PHE A 201 0.12 -12.39 27.26
N PRO A 202 -0.47 -12.47 28.48
CA PRO A 202 -1.03 -11.30 29.15
C PRO A 202 -0.01 -10.18 29.35
N ALA A 203 1.20 -10.51 29.81
CA ALA A 203 2.28 -9.54 29.99
C ALA A 203 2.75 -8.95 28.65
N PHE A 204 2.84 -9.76 27.60
CA PHE A 204 3.15 -9.28 26.25
C PHE A 204 2.10 -8.26 25.76
N VAL A 205 0.80 -8.55 25.95
CA VAL A 205 -0.27 -7.64 25.55
C VAL A 205 -0.18 -6.31 26.30
N GLU A 206 0.13 -6.34 27.60
CA GLU A 206 0.37 -5.12 28.39
C GLU A 206 1.55 -4.29 27.86
N GLU A 207 2.67 -4.94 27.50
CA GLU A 207 3.84 -4.26 26.94
C GLU A 207 3.54 -3.66 25.56
N VAL A 208 2.79 -4.36 24.71
CA VAL A 208 2.31 -3.82 23.43
C VAL A 208 1.43 -2.59 23.64
N GLU A 209 0.51 -2.63 24.61
CA GLU A 209 -0.34 -1.48 24.92
C GLU A 209 0.48 -0.28 25.44
N LYS A 210 1.51 -0.52 26.27
CA LYS A 210 2.43 0.53 26.74
C LYS A 210 3.19 1.17 25.59
N GLU A 211 3.75 0.38 24.67
CA GLU A 211 4.44 0.92 23.49
C GLU A 211 3.50 1.69 22.56
N LEU A 212 2.28 1.19 22.35
CA LEU A 212 1.27 1.93 21.58
C LEU A 212 0.95 3.29 22.22
N LYS A 213 0.85 3.37 23.55
CA LYS A 213 0.63 4.66 24.27
C LYS A 213 1.79 5.62 24.07
N LYS A 214 3.05 5.17 24.16
CA LYS A 214 4.23 6.02 23.89
C LYS A 214 4.20 6.62 22.49
N LEU A 215 3.73 5.87 21.49
CA LEU A 215 3.57 6.38 20.12
C LEU A 215 2.51 7.48 19.99
N THR A 216 1.60 7.62 20.96
CA THR A 216 0.58 8.67 20.97
C THR A 216 0.96 9.94 21.72
N GLU A 217 2.01 9.88 22.56
CA GLU A 217 2.45 10.96 23.45
C GLU A 217 3.61 11.80 22.88
N GLY A 218 4.12 11.48 21.69
CA GLY A 218 5.21 12.20 21.01
C GLY A 218 4.85 12.64 19.60
#